data_AF-A0A942XUJ1-F1
#
_entry.id   AF-A0A942XUJ1-F1
#
_cell.length_a   1.000
_cell.length_b   1.000
_cell.length_c   1.000
_cell.angle_alpha   90.00
_cell.angle_beta   90.00
_cell.angle_gamma   90.00
#
_symmetry.space_group_name_H-M   'P 1'
#
loop_
_entity.id
_entity.type
_entity.pdbx_description
1 polymer ?
#
loop_
_entity_poly.entity_id
_entity_poly.type
_entity_poly.pdbx_seq_one_letter_code
_entity_poly.pdbx_strand_id
1 'polypeptide(L)'
;MVQQLLDDLRGYFEAKSPLTKQEQELLNRLNEGYFPITSIHRNDLAAKGFDVRGITDGDMKRLAGRMASDYCNQLFWSSLKILAEDGMQFPRLPECPQCSSPNVEVNAERGTYYCAQCDRTWHEDLYVLVEFPDDATYFEENDIGYPSFETKDNGARYVKEYDYIQHFGQDPPANAYFKPIQWPESQPHLFPDEPNESTDALCEPINDEKGRADFGEQAVWVPMCNLKN
;
A
#
# COMPACT_ATOMS: atom_id res chain seq x y z
N MET A 1 -17.52 22.57 -8.94
CA MET A 1 -18.90 22.65 -9.45
C MET A 1 -19.38 21.31 -10.01
N VAL A 2 -18.63 20.64 -10.90
CA VAL A 2 -19.04 19.31 -11.43
C VAL A 2 -19.00 18.22 -10.35
N GLN A 3 -17.92 18.11 -9.56
CA GLN A 3 -17.85 17.12 -8.48
C GLN A 3 -19.00 17.27 -7.48
N GLN A 4 -19.29 18.50 -7.02
CA GLN A 4 -20.43 18.76 -6.12
C GLN A 4 -21.76 18.26 -6.70
N LEU A 5 -22.02 18.51 -7.99
CA LEU A 5 -23.23 18.00 -8.64
C LEU A 5 -23.26 16.46 -8.65
N LEU A 6 -22.12 15.80 -8.91
CA LEU A 6 -22.04 14.33 -8.87
C LEU A 6 -22.27 13.79 -7.46
N ASP A 7 -21.72 14.45 -6.43
CA ASP A 7 -21.92 14.10 -5.03
C ASP A 7 -23.38 14.29 -4.59
N ASP A 8 -24.00 15.42 -4.98
CA ASP A 8 -25.41 15.71 -4.70
C ASP A 8 -26.33 14.68 -5.37
N LEU A 9 -26.02 14.27 -6.61
CA LEU A 9 -26.76 13.22 -7.31
C LEU A 9 -26.59 11.85 -6.65
N ARG A 10 -25.37 11.50 -6.21
CA ARG A 10 -25.12 10.26 -5.48
C ARG A 10 -25.92 10.25 -4.18
N GLY A 11 -25.84 11.29 -3.38
CA GLY A 11 -26.59 11.42 -2.13
C GLY A 11 -28.12 11.39 -2.35
N TYR A 12 -28.61 12.00 -3.44
CA TYR A 12 -30.01 11.94 -3.82
C TYR A 12 -30.48 10.49 -4.10
N PHE A 13 -29.71 9.73 -4.88
CA PHE A 13 -30.07 8.34 -5.18
C PHE A 13 -29.92 7.41 -3.97
N GLU A 14 -28.89 7.58 -3.15
CA GLU A 14 -28.70 6.80 -1.91
C GLU A 14 -29.83 7.01 -0.90
N ALA A 15 -30.38 8.23 -0.82
CA ALA A 15 -31.49 8.56 0.07
C ALA A 15 -32.86 8.10 -0.46
N LYS A 16 -32.97 7.72 -1.73
CA LYS A 16 -34.24 7.36 -2.37
C LYS A 16 -34.50 5.86 -2.27
N SER A 17 -35.68 5.47 -1.76
CA SER A 17 -36.16 4.08 -1.79
C SER A 17 -37.66 4.00 -2.10
N PRO A 18 -38.10 3.14 -3.05
CA PRO A 18 -37.29 2.29 -3.91
C PRO A 18 -36.65 3.04 -5.10
N LEU A 19 -35.52 2.55 -5.60
CA LEU A 19 -34.90 2.99 -6.86
C LEU A 19 -35.46 2.22 -8.05
N THR A 20 -35.64 2.89 -9.18
CA THR A 20 -35.87 2.20 -10.45
C THR A 20 -34.57 1.57 -10.97
N LYS A 21 -34.67 0.62 -11.93
CA LYS A 21 -33.49 -0.01 -12.53
C LYS A 21 -32.52 1.01 -13.15
N GLN A 22 -33.04 2.01 -13.85
CA GLN A 22 -32.21 3.06 -14.47
C GLN A 22 -31.51 3.93 -13.42
N GLU A 23 -32.16 4.22 -12.30
CA GLU A 23 -31.55 4.98 -11.21
C GLU A 23 -30.47 4.18 -10.49
N GLN A 24 -30.67 2.87 -10.32
CA GLN A 24 -29.63 1.98 -9.82
C GLN A 24 -28.41 1.95 -10.76
N GLU A 25 -28.62 1.89 -12.07
CA GLU A 25 -27.54 1.95 -13.05
C GLU A 25 -26.77 3.28 -12.99
N LEU A 26 -27.47 4.40 -12.77
CA LEU A 26 -26.84 5.71 -12.57
C LEU A 26 -26.04 5.77 -11.27
N LEU A 27 -26.60 5.28 -10.16
CA LEU A 27 -25.91 5.21 -8.88
C LEU A 27 -24.64 4.34 -8.97
N ASN A 28 -24.72 3.19 -9.64
CA ASN A 28 -23.54 2.34 -9.88
C ASN A 28 -22.43 3.10 -10.63
N ARG A 29 -22.80 3.87 -11.67
CA ARG A 29 -21.84 4.68 -12.44
C ARG A 29 -21.24 5.83 -11.61
N LEU A 30 -22.03 6.45 -10.75
CA LEU A 30 -21.54 7.48 -9.81
C LEU A 30 -20.55 6.89 -8.79
N ASN A 31 -20.63 5.59 -8.52
CA ASN A 31 -19.76 4.86 -7.60
C ASN A 31 -18.53 4.20 -8.27
N GLU A 32 -18.27 4.47 -9.56
CA GLU A 32 -17.07 3.96 -10.27
C GLU A 32 -15.74 4.62 -9.80
N GLY A 33 -15.80 5.64 -8.94
CA GLY A 33 -14.61 6.23 -8.32
C GLY A 33 -13.84 7.23 -9.18
N TYR A 34 -14.46 7.78 -10.23
CA TYR A 34 -13.83 8.81 -11.06
C TYR A 34 -13.94 10.21 -10.44
N PHE A 35 -12.84 10.96 -10.50
CA PHE A 35 -12.77 12.36 -10.06
C PHE A 35 -12.53 13.28 -11.28
N PRO A 36 -13.44 14.23 -11.58
CA PRO A 36 -13.32 15.15 -12.70
C PRO A 36 -12.26 16.22 -12.43
N ILE A 37 -11.29 16.35 -13.32
CA ILE A 37 -10.15 17.29 -13.17
C ILE A 37 -10.45 18.67 -13.78
N THR A 38 -11.24 18.75 -14.85
CA THR A 38 -11.52 20.02 -15.54
C THR A 38 -12.82 19.96 -16.37
N SER A 39 -13.28 21.12 -16.84
CA SER A 39 -14.41 21.27 -17.77
C SER A 39 -14.21 22.47 -18.69
N ILE A 40 -14.96 22.53 -19.79
CA ILE A 40 -15.02 23.70 -20.68
C ILE A 40 -16.46 24.15 -20.88
N HIS A 41 -16.64 25.46 -20.93
CA HIS A 41 -17.90 26.15 -21.14
C HIS A 41 -17.80 27.15 -22.30
N ARG A 42 -18.94 27.51 -22.92
CA ARG A 42 -18.97 28.53 -24.00
C ARG A 42 -18.42 29.88 -23.54
N ASN A 43 -18.59 30.21 -22.27
CA ASN A 43 -18.05 31.46 -21.71
C ASN A 43 -16.52 31.47 -21.73
N ASP A 44 -15.85 30.33 -21.67
CA ASP A 44 -14.38 30.26 -21.77
C ASP A 44 -13.94 30.67 -23.18
N LEU A 45 -14.69 30.23 -24.21
CA LEU A 45 -14.48 30.65 -25.60
C LEU A 45 -14.76 32.15 -25.78
N ALA A 46 -15.88 32.65 -25.25
CA ALA A 46 -16.22 34.07 -25.30
C ALA A 46 -15.16 34.93 -24.61
N ALA A 47 -14.64 34.49 -23.44
CA ALA A 47 -13.56 35.15 -22.72
C ALA A 47 -12.23 35.17 -23.49
N LYS A 48 -12.06 34.24 -24.45
CA LYS A 48 -10.93 34.23 -25.40
C LYS A 48 -11.24 34.92 -26.73
N GLY A 49 -12.40 35.55 -26.87
CA GLY A 49 -12.77 36.36 -28.03
C GLY A 49 -13.39 35.59 -29.21
N PHE A 50 -13.77 34.32 -29.03
CA PHE A 50 -14.48 33.56 -30.05
C PHE A 50 -15.96 33.98 -30.14
N ASP A 51 -16.52 34.02 -31.35
CA ASP A 51 -17.97 34.22 -31.55
C ASP A 51 -18.73 32.92 -31.23
N VAL A 52 -19.41 32.92 -30.09
CA VAL A 52 -20.12 31.73 -29.59
C VAL A 52 -21.55 31.57 -30.11
N ARG A 53 -22.08 32.55 -30.84
CA ARG A 53 -23.51 32.57 -31.25
C ARG A 53 -23.90 31.39 -32.14
N GLY A 54 -22.95 30.87 -32.92
CA GLY A 54 -23.15 29.70 -33.79
C GLY A 54 -22.67 28.38 -33.20
N ILE A 55 -22.16 28.35 -31.97
CA ILE A 55 -21.50 27.16 -31.41
C ILE A 55 -22.54 26.23 -30.75
N THR A 56 -22.68 25.04 -31.30
CA THR A 56 -23.63 24.03 -30.84
C THR A 56 -23.08 23.20 -29.67
N ASP A 57 -23.94 22.47 -28.96
CA ASP A 57 -23.50 21.55 -27.90
C ASP A 57 -22.62 20.43 -28.48
N GLY A 58 -22.88 20.03 -29.74
CA GLY A 58 -22.05 19.09 -30.48
C GLY A 58 -20.63 19.61 -30.71
N ASP A 59 -20.48 20.89 -31.03
CA ASP A 59 -19.17 21.53 -31.19
C ASP A 59 -18.43 21.60 -29.85
N MET A 60 -19.12 21.98 -28.77
CA MET A 60 -18.54 21.99 -27.43
C MET A 60 -18.11 20.60 -26.97
N LYS A 61 -18.90 19.56 -27.25
CA LYS A 61 -18.55 18.17 -26.96
C LYS A 61 -17.31 17.74 -27.74
N ARG A 62 -17.23 18.09 -29.03
CA ARG A 62 -16.04 17.80 -29.86
C ARG A 62 -14.81 18.54 -29.34
N LEU A 63 -14.94 19.81 -28.95
CA LEU A 63 -13.86 20.59 -28.38
C LEU A 63 -13.38 20.00 -27.05
N ALA A 64 -14.30 19.68 -26.14
CA ALA A 64 -13.97 19.05 -24.86
C ALA A 64 -13.18 17.74 -25.06
N GLY A 65 -13.61 16.90 -26.02
CA GLY A 65 -12.89 15.69 -26.38
C GLY A 65 -11.47 15.97 -26.88
N ARG A 66 -11.29 16.96 -27.77
CA ARG A 66 -9.96 17.34 -28.26
C ARG A 66 -9.06 17.89 -27.15
N MET A 67 -9.60 18.71 -26.25
CA MET A 67 -8.84 19.22 -25.10
C MET A 67 -8.46 18.12 -24.13
N ALA A 68 -9.35 17.16 -23.87
CA ALA A 68 -9.04 16.01 -23.03
C ALA A 68 -7.90 15.17 -23.62
N SER A 69 -7.93 14.90 -24.93
CA SER A 69 -6.83 14.20 -25.62
C SER A 69 -5.52 15.00 -25.57
N ASP A 70 -5.58 16.31 -25.80
CA ASP A 70 -4.40 17.17 -25.77
C ASP A 70 -3.76 17.23 -24.38
N TYR A 71 -4.58 17.42 -23.34
CA TYR A 71 -4.12 17.38 -21.95
C TYR A 71 -3.51 16.03 -21.58
N CYS A 72 -4.15 14.93 -22.00
CA CYS A 72 -3.63 13.57 -21.77
C CYS A 72 -2.24 13.37 -22.39
N ASN A 73 -2.07 13.84 -23.63
CA ASN A 73 -0.82 13.69 -24.38
C ASN A 73 0.30 14.58 -23.87
N GLN A 74 -0.01 15.80 -23.41
CA GLN A 74 1.01 16.78 -23.07
C GLN A 74 1.38 16.82 -21.59
N LEU A 75 0.39 16.70 -20.69
CA LEU A 75 0.56 17.12 -19.29
C LEU A 75 0.01 16.15 -18.25
N PHE A 76 -0.99 15.33 -18.59
CA PHE A 76 -1.69 14.52 -17.58
C PHE A 76 -0.75 13.61 -16.79
N TRP A 77 0.04 12.78 -17.47
CA TRP A 77 0.87 11.76 -16.81
C TRP A 77 2.03 12.36 -16.01
N SER A 78 2.66 13.41 -16.54
CA SER A 78 3.74 14.12 -15.84
C SER A 78 3.19 14.87 -14.62
N SER A 79 2.06 15.56 -14.77
CA SER A 79 1.42 16.28 -13.65
C SER A 79 0.93 15.31 -12.59
N LEU A 80 0.35 14.16 -12.95
CA LEU A 80 -0.07 13.14 -12.01
C LEU A 80 1.10 12.68 -11.14
N LYS A 81 2.24 12.34 -11.77
CA LYS A 81 3.43 11.89 -11.05
C LYS A 81 3.94 12.98 -10.08
N ILE A 82 4.16 14.20 -10.58
CA ILE A 82 4.70 15.30 -9.77
C ILE A 82 3.75 15.67 -8.62
N LEU A 83 2.45 15.78 -8.89
CA LEU A 83 1.50 16.18 -7.85
C LEU A 83 1.28 15.07 -6.82
N ALA A 84 1.29 13.81 -7.23
CA ALA A 84 1.19 12.69 -6.29
C ALA A 84 2.45 12.59 -5.41
N GLU A 85 3.64 12.70 -5.99
CA GLU A 85 4.92 12.56 -5.27
C GLU A 85 5.28 13.82 -4.50
N ASP A 86 5.48 14.94 -5.19
CA ASP A 86 6.03 16.17 -4.61
C ASP A 86 4.93 17.02 -3.96
N GLY A 87 3.73 17.00 -4.53
CA GLY A 87 2.61 17.81 -4.07
C GLY A 87 1.86 17.22 -2.86
N MET A 88 1.67 15.90 -2.86
CA MET A 88 0.85 15.20 -1.88
C MET A 88 1.57 14.07 -1.12
N GLN A 89 2.79 13.72 -1.54
CA GLN A 89 3.61 12.68 -0.88
C GLN A 89 2.89 11.33 -0.76
N PHE A 90 2.12 10.97 -1.79
CA PHE A 90 1.49 9.66 -1.85
C PHE A 90 2.56 8.56 -1.90
N PRO A 91 2.42 7.50 -1.10
CA PRO A 91 3.40 6.43 -1.06
C PRO A 91 3.45 5.69 -2.39
N ARG A 92 4.67 5.26 -2.77
CA ARG A 92 4.87 4.29 -3.84
C ARG A 92 4.95 2.88 -3.26
N LEU A 93 4.54 1.90 -4.05
CA LEU A 93 4.91 0.51 -3.78
C LEU A 93 6.43 0.36 -3.86
N PRO A 94 7.02 -0.54 -3.05
CA PRO A 94 8.45 -0.84 -3.14
C PRO A 94 8.79 -1.46 -4.50
N GLU A 95 10.01 -1.24 -4.97
CA GLU A 95 10.55 -1.96 -6.14
C GLU A 95 10.81 -3.43 -5.78
N CYS A 96 10.83 -4.34 -6.75
CA CYS A 96 11.12 -5.73 -6.46
C CYS A 96 12.50 -5.91 -5.81
N PRO A 97 12.62 -6.61 -4.66
CA PRO A 97 13.89 -6.78 -3.96
C PRO A 97 14.92 -7.60 -4.77
N GLN A 98 14.45 -8.44 -5.70
CA GLN A 98 15.30 -9.31 -6.52
C GLN A 98 15.83 -8.64 -7.79
N CYS A 99 15.01 -7.83 -8.48
CA CYS A 99 15.33 -7.33 -9.81
C CYS A 99 15.17 -5.81 -9.98
N SER A 100 14.81 -5.09 -8.90
CA SER A 100 14.57 -3.64 -8.87
C SER A 100 13.50 -3.17 -9.87
N SER A 101 12.62 -4.07 -10.32
CA SER A 101 11.51 -3.69 -11.19
C SER A 101 10.48 -2.88 -10.42
N PRO A 102 10.01 -1.74 -10.94
CA PRO A 102 8.91 -0.98 -10.34
C PRO A 102 7.53 -1.61 -10.60
N ASN A 103 7.45 -2.66 -11.42
CA ASN A 103 6.20 -3.34 -11.78
C ASN A 103 5.82 -4.35 -10.71
N VAL A 104 5.35 -3.83 -9.58
CA VAL A 104 4.89 -4.60 -8.42
C VAL A 104 3.38 -4.48 -8.29
N GLU A 105 2.73 -5.63 -8.19
CA GLU A 105 1.31 -5.74 -7.86
C GLU A 105 1.16 -6.07 -6.38
N VAL A 106 0.09 -5.58 -5.77
CA VAL A 106 -0.21 -5.81 -4.35
C VAL A 106 -1.54 -6.53 -4.21
N ASN A 107 -1.56 -7.58 -3.40
CA ASN A 107 -2.78 -8.18 -2.87
C ASN A 107 -3.04 -7.59 -1.49
N ALA A 108 -3.86 -6.54 -1.45
CA ALA A 108 -4.16 -5.81 -0.22
C ALA A 108 -4.89 -6.67 0.83
N GLU A 109 -5.63 -7.71 0.43
CA GLU A 109 -6.30 -8.60 1.39
C GLU A 109 -5.31 -9.48 2.16
N ARG A 110 -4.17 -9.81 1.54
CA ARG A 110 -3.17 -10.71 2.11
C ARG A 110 -1.89 -10.01 2.56
N GLY A 111 -1.74 -8.72 2.26
CA GLY A 111 -0.49 -7.98 2.50
C GLY A 111 0.70 -8.57 1.73
N THR A 112 0.45 -9.09 0.52
CA THR A 112 1.49 -9.70 -0.31
C THR A 112 1.76 -8.90 -1.57
N TYR A 113 3.03 -8.79 -1.91
CA TYR A 113 3.50 -8.17 -3.13
C TYR A 113 3.98 -9.22 -4.12
N TYR A 114 3.80 -8.94 -5.40
CA TYR A 114 4.23 -9.81 -6.49
C TYR A 114 4.87 -8.97 -7.60
N CYS A 115 6.03 -9.40 -8.07
CA CYS A 115 6.72 -8.78 -9.18
C CYS A 115 6.34 -9.46 -10.49
N ALA A 116 5.68 -8.72 -11.38
CA ALA A 116 5.27 -9.21 -12.70
C ALA A 116 6.44 -9.50 -13.66
N GLN A 117 7.67 -9.09 -13.31
CA GLN A 117 8.84 -9.28 -14.17
C GLN A 117 9.65 -10.53 -13.84
N CYS A 118 9.77 -10.91 -12.57
CA CYS A 118 10.58 -12.05 -12.13
C CYS A 118 9.81 -13.07 -11.29
N ASP A 119 8.49 -12.91 -11.19
CA ASP A 119 7.57 -13.76 -10.43
C ASP A 119 7.85 -13.82 -8.91
N ARG A 120 8.70 -12.93 -8.39
CA ARG A 120 9.04 -12.87 -6.97
C ARG A 120 7.82 -12.43 -6.15
N THR A 121 7.58 -13.14 -5.05
CA THR A 121 6.56 -12.79 -4.05
C THR A 121 7.22 -12.50 -2.72
N TRP A 122 6.72 -11.53 -1.97
CA TRP A 122 7.13 -11.22 -0.60
C TRP A 122 5.97 -10.57 0.16
N HIS A 123 6.10 -10.45 1.47
CA HIS A 123 5.05 -9.99 2.38
C HIS A 123 5.42 -8.65 3.00
N GLU A 124 4.41 -7.84 3.29
CA GLU A 124 4.56 -6.50 3.88
C GLU A 124 5.04 -6.55 5.34
N ASP A 125 4.45 -7.46 6.12
CA ASP A 125 4.57 -7.48 7.58
C ASP A 125 5.37 -8.67 8.13
N LEU A 126 6.06 -9.42 7.27
CA LEU A 126 6.89 -10.54 7.70
C LEU A 126 8.34 -10.15 7.90
N TYR A 127 8.89 -10.65 9.00
CA TYR A 127 10.28 -10.51 9.37
C TYR A 127 10.95 -11.88 9.34
N VAL A 128 12.24 -11.89 9.06
CA VAL A 128 13.10 -13.07 9.01
C VAL A 128 14.13 -12.93 10.10
N LEU A 129 14.23 -13.93 10.97
CA LEU A 129 15.34 -14.03 11.91
C LEU A 129 16.59 -14.49 11.14
N VAL A 130 17.55 -13.58 11.01
CA VAL A 130 18.87 -13.84 10.44
C VAL A 130 19.81 -14.16 11.58
N GLU A 131 20.36 -15.37 11.56
CA GLU A 131 21.32 -15.90 12.52
C GLU A 131 22.27 -16.86 11.79
N PHE A 132 23.38 -17.24 12.44
CA PHE A 132 24.33 -18.19 11.91
C PHE A 132 23.64 -19.44 11.32
N PRO A 133 23.99 -19.87 10.08
CA PRO A 133 25.19 -19.52 9.33
C PRO A 133 25.09 -18.28 8.43
N ASP A 134 23.93 -17.63 8.34
CA ASP A 134 23.78 -16.43 7.53
C ASP A 134 24.47 -15.25 8.22
N ASP A 135 25.17 -14.43 7.43
CA ASP A 135 25.94 -13.31 7.96
C ASP A 135 25.04 -12.09 8.20
N ALA A 136 24.70 -11.84 9.46
CA ALA A 136 23.89 -10.70 9.86
C ALA A 136 24.67 -9.37 9.91
N THR A 137 26.00 -9.39 9.75
CA THR A 137 26.88 -8.21 9.91
C THR A 137 26.45 -7.05 9.01
N TYR A 138 26.06 -7.34 7.76
CA TYR A 138 25.58 -6.31 6.84
C TYR A 138 24.38 -5.54 7.41
N PHE A 139 23.43 -6.23 8.02
CA PHE A 139 22.24 -5.58 8.58
C PHE A 139 22.57 -4.78 9.83
N GLU A 140 23.48 -5.28 10.68
CA GLU A 140 23.95 -4.56 11.85
C GLU A 140 24.66 -3.26 11.47
N GLU A 141 25.63 -3.32 10.54
CA GLU A 141 26.43 -2.17 10.11
C GLU A 141 25.60 -1.07 9.43
N ASN A 142 24.45 -1.43 8.85
CA ASN A 142 23.55 -0.51 8.14
C ASN A 142 22.29 -0.13 8.95
N ASP A 143 22.21 -0.52 10.24
CA ASP A 143 21.04 -0.32 11.11
C ASP A 143 19.71 -0.84 10.51
N ILE A 144 19.76 -1.98 9.84
CA ILE A 144 18.60 -2.65 9.24
C ILE A 144 18.04 -3.68 10.22
N GLY A 145 16.72 -3.73 10.32
CA GLY A 145 16.02 -4.65 11.23
C GLY A 145 16.19 -4.31 12.72
N TYR A 146 15.93 -5.31 13.56
CA TYR A 146 15.92 -5.22 15.02
C TYR A 146 16.78 -6.34 15.62
N PRO A 147 17.51 -6.09 16.73
CA PRO A 147 18.30 -7.14 17.38
C PRO A 147 17.42 -8.25 17.96
N SER A 148 17.93 -9.49 17.96
CA SER A 148 17.42 -10.58 18.80
C SER A 148 18.29 -10.69 20.05
N PHE A 149 17.66 -10.84 21.21
CA PHE A 149 18.30 -10.94 22.52
C PHE A 149 18.25 -12.35 23.12
N GLU A 150 17.35 -13.21 22.64
CA GLU A 150 17.15 -14.56 23.20
C GLU A 150 17.95 -15.64 22.44
N THR A 151 18.49 -15.30 21.27
CA THR A 151 19.37 -16.19 20.50
C THR A 151 20.78 -16.25 21.10
N LYS A 152 21.49 -17.34 20.83
CA LYS A 152 22.90 -17.50 21.24
C LYS A 152 23.88 -16.77 20.33
N ASP A 153 23.40 -16.34 19.18
CA ASP A 153 24.17 -15.59 18.20
C ASP A 153 24.01 -14.10 18.50
N ASN A 154 25.09 -13.50 19.02
CA ASN A 154 25.08 -12.09 19.41
C ASN A 154 24.84 -11.12 18.24
N GLY A 155 24.98 -11.60 16.99
CA GLY A 155 24.70 -10.82 15.79
C GLY A 155 23.30 -11.01 15.23
N ALA A 156 22.46 -11.85 15.82
CA ALA A 156 21.17 -12.21 15.24
C ALA A 156 20.18 -11.03 15.22
N ARG A 157 19.41 -10.92 14.12
CA ARG A 157 18.48 -9.81 13.88
C ARG A 157 17.23 -10.24 13.16
N TYR A 158 16.11 -9.60 13.49
CA TYR A 158 14.86 -9.64 12.74
C TYR A 158 14.88 -8.58 11.64
N VAL A 159 14.94 -8.99 10.38
CA VAL A 159 14.94 -8.09 9.21
C VAL A 159 13.67 -8.29 8.41
N LYS A 160 13.19 -7.29 7.65
CA LYS A 160 12.02 -7.53 6.79
C LYS A 160 12.37 -8.60 5.74
N GLU A 161 11.39 -9.40 5.35
CA GLU A 161 11.56 -10.35 4.24
C GLU A 161 12.11 -9.66 2.99
N TYR A 162 11.66 -8.44 2.71
CA TYR A 162 12.19 -7.61 1.64
C TYR A 162 13.71 -7.45 1.70
N ASP A 163 14.25 -7.02 2.84
CA ASP A 163 15.68 -6.73 3.02
C ASP A 163 16.50 -8.02 2.96
N TYR A 164 15.97 -9.12 3.50
CA TYR A 164 16.59 -10.44 3.39
C TYR A 164 16.76 -10.85 1.93
N ILE A 165 15.67 -10.78 1.15
CA ILE A 165 15.68 -11.18 -0.27
C ILE A 165 16.62 -10.27 -1.05
N GLN A 166 16.60 -8.96 -0.78
CA GLN A 166 17.46 -8.01 -1.47
C GLN A 166 18.95 -8.30 -1.21
N HIS A 167 19.31 -8.67 0.02
CA HIS A 167 20.70 -8.94 0.38
C HIS A 167 21.19 -10.31 -0.09
N PHE A 168 20.43 -11.38 0.19
CA PHE A 168 20.86 -12.76 -0.08
C PHE A 168 20.42 -13.29 -1.45
N GLY A 169 19.44 -12.66 -2.11
CA GLY A 169 18.94 -13.06 -3.43
C GLY A 169 18.20 -14.41 -3.43
N GLN A 170 17.76 -14.89 -2.27
CA GLN A 170 17.09 -16.18 -2.09
C GLN A 170 15.90 -16.08 -1.13
N ASP A 171 15.05 -17.10 -1.12
CA ASP A 171 13.94 -17.19 -0.17
C ASP A 171 14.46 -17.47 1.26
N PRO A 172 13.89 -16.80 2.28
CA PRO A 172 14.14 -17.16 3.67
C PRO A 172 13.75 -18.61 3.98
N PRO A 173 14.43 -19.26 4.95
CA PRO A 173 14.01 -20.54 5.48
C PRO A 173 12.57 -20.48 6.02
N ALA A 174 11.76 -21.50 5.75
CA ALA A 174 10.33 -21.51 6.10
C ALA A 174 10.06 -21.39 7.62
N ASN A 175 11.00 -21.79 8.46
CA ASN A 175 10.93 -21.70 9.92
C ASN A 175 11.55 -20.41 10.50
N ALA A 176 12.07 -19.52 9.65
CA ALA A 176 12.72 -18.27 10.06
C ALA A 176 11.77 -17.06 10.03
N TYR A 177 10.49 -17.26 9.66
CA TYR A 177 9.52 -16.16 9.59
C TYR A 177 8.89 -15.84 10.94
N PHE A 178 8.85 -14.55 11.25
CA PHE A 178 8.25 -13.97 12.44
C PHE A 178 7.34 -12.81 12.06
N LYS A 179 6.36 -12.54 12.94
CA LYS A 179 5.52 -11.35 12.86
C LYS A 179 5.59 -10.59 14.20
N PRO A 180 5.73 -9.26 14.17
CA PRO A 180 5.59 -8.46 15.38
C PRO A 180 4.10 -8.40 15.72
N ILE A 181 3.71 -8.97 16.86
CA ILE A 181 2.34 -8.90 17.37
C ILE A 181 2.30 -7.83 18.44
N GLN A 182 1.43 -6.82 18.26
CA GLN A 182 1.27 -5.68 19.15
C GLN A 182 0.21 -5.96 20.23
N TRP A 183 0.16 -5.12 21.25
CA TRP A 183 -0.91 -5.16 22.25
C TRP A 183 -2.24 -4.66 21.65
N PRO A 184 -3.39 -5.28 21.97
CA PRO A 184 -3.62 -6.35 22.96
C PRO A 184 -3.41 -7.77 22.44
N GLU A 185 -3.21 -7.97 21.14
CA GLU A 185 -3.11 -9.30 20.52
C GLU A 185 -1.91 -10.11 21.00
N SER A 186 -0.86 -9.45 21.51
CA SER A 186 0.34 -10.08 22.07
C SER A 186 0.12 -10.75 23.43
N GLN A 187 -1.01 -10.46 24.11
CA GLN A 187 -1.28 -10.93 25.47
C GLN A 187 -1.12 -12.45 25.65
N PRO A 188 -1.63 -13.33 24.76
CA PRO A 188 -1.48 -14.78 24.91
C PRO A 188 -0.04 -15.26 24.78
N HIS A 189 0.83 -14.49 24.11
CA HIS A 189 2.24 -14.82 23.90
C HIS A 189 3.12 -14.34 25.06
N LEU A 190 2.73 -13.26 25.74
CA LEU A 190 3.41 -12.76 26.94
C LEU A 190 2.95 -13.47 28.22
N PHE A 191 1.66 -13.82 28.28
CA PHE A 191 0.99 -14.37 29.46
C PHE A 191 0.13 -15.58 29.05
N PRO A 192 0.74 -16.71 28.64
CA PRO A 192 -0.01 -17.89 28.21
C PRO A 192 -0.80 -18.51 29.38
N ASP A 193 -2.08 -18.80 29.15
CA ASP A 193 -2.95 -19.46 30.14
C ASP A 193 -2.47 -20.90 30.44
N GLU A 194 -1.93 -21.59 29.43
CA GLU A 194 -1.31 -22.92 29.52
C GLU A 194 0.09 -22.86 28.88
N PRO A 195 1.18 -22.71 29.66
CA PRO A 195 2.52 -22.58 29.12
C PRO A 195 2.96 -23.84 28.37
N ASN A 196 3.42 -23.67 27.14
CA ASN A 196 4.08 -24.71 26.36
C ASN A 196 5.55 -24.30 26.14
N GLU A 197 6.44 -24.85 26.96
CA GLU A 197 7.87 -24.53 26.96
C GLU A 197 8.54 -24.64 25.58
N SER A 198 8.01 -25.46 24.66
CA SER A 198 8.59 -25.65 23.33
C SER A 198 8.18 -24.54 22.34
N THR A 199 6.91 -24.11 22.36
CA THR A 199 6.42 -23.08 21.43
C THR A 199 6.61 -21.68 21.98
N ASP A 200 6.43 -21.50 23.29
CA ASP A 200 6.48 -20.18 23.92
C ASP A 200 7.92 -19.66 24.00
N ALA A 201 8.91 -20.56 24.11
CA ALA A 201 10.33 -20.21 24.08
C ALA A 201 10.80 -19.67 22.72
N LEU A 202 10.00 -19.82 21.66
CA LEU A 202 10.30 -19.24 20.35
C LEU A 202 9.76 -17.80 20.19
N CYS A 203 8.90 -17.35 21.11
CA CYS A 203 8.42 -15.98 21.10
C CYS A 203 9.41 -15.08 21.84
N GLU A 204 9.76 -13.93 21.26
CA GLU A 204 10.73 -13.00 21.84
C GLU A 204 10.09 -11.62 22.07
N PRO A 205 10.08 -11.07 23.30
CA PRO A 205 9.59 -9.72 23.54
C PRO A 205 10.44 -8.64 22.83
N ILE A 206 9.78 -7.67 22.21
CA ILE A 206 10.47 -6.56 21.53
C ILE A 206 10.85 -5.50 22.57
N ASN A 207 12.12 -5.48 22.94
CA ASN A 207 12.62 -4.66 24.04
C ASN A 207 13.54 -3.51 23.63
N ASP A 208 14.05 -3.50 22.39
CA ASP A 208 14.91 -2.43 21.90
C ASP A 208 14.12 -1.13 21.70
N GLU A 209 14.83 0.01 21.78
CA GLU A 209 14.22 1.34 21.72
C GLU A 209 13.45 1.57 20.40
N LYS A 210 14.03 1.13 19.28
CA LYS A 210 13.46 1.27 17.94
C LYS A 210 12.21 0.40 17.79
N GLY A 211 12.31 -0.89 18.13
CA GLY A 211 11.18 -1.82 18.09
C GLY A 211 10.01 -1.40 18.98
N ARG A 212 10.28 -0.85 20.17
CA ARG A 212 9.22 -0.30 21.03
C ARG A 212 8.57 0.95 20.47
N ALA A 213 9.32 1.80 19.77
CA ALA A 213 8.76 2.97 19.08
C ALA A 213 7.87 2.55 17.90
N ASP A 214 8.29 1.52 17.16
CA ASP A 214 7.62 1.08 15.94
C ASP A 214 6.42 0.15 16.20
N PHE A 215 6.49 -0.69 17.24
CA PHE A 215 5.48 -1.72 17.52
C PHE A 215 4.78 -1.58 18.89
N GLY A 216 5.27 -0.71 19.77
CA GLY A 216 4.75 -0.52 21.12
C GLY A 216 5.45 -1.37 22.19
N GLU A 217 5.27 -0.99 23.46
CA GLU A 217 6.05 -1.53 24.59
C GLU A 217 5.80 -3.01 24.93
N GLN A 218 4.65 -3.55 24.51
CA GLN A 218 4.23 -4.92 24.81
C GLN A 218 4.14 -5.77 23.54
N ALA A 219 4.94 -5.43 22.52
CA ALA A 219 5.01 -6.21 21.30
C ALA A 219 5.92 -7.43 21.45
N VAL A 220 5.66 -8.48 20.66
CA VAL A 220 6.39 -9.75 20.68
C VAL A 220 6.66 -10.22 19.25
N TRP A 221 7.87 -10.68 18.98
CA TRP A 221 8.20 -11.48 17.81
C TRP A 221 7.59 -12.87 17.96
N VAL A 222 6.59 -13.19 17.15
CA VAL A 222 5.93 -14.50 17.17
C VAL A 222 6.29 -15.24 15.88
N PRO A 223 6.83 -16.47 15.96
CA PRO A 223 7.14 -17.25 14.77
C PRO A 223 5.85 -17.64 14.04
N MET A 224 5.89 -17.66 12.70
CA MET A 224 4.72 -17.94 11.88
C MET A 224 4.07 -19.30 12.18
N CYS A 225 4.85 -20.30 12.62
CA CYS A 225 4.31 -21.61 13.01
C CYS A 225 3.44 -21.58 14.28
N ASN A 226 3.55 -20.53 15.10
CA ASN A 226 2.77 -20.36 16.32
C ASN A 226 1.51 -19.50 16.09
N LEU A 227 1.41 -18.81 14.95
CA LEU A 227 0.22 -18.07 14.60
C LEU A 227 -0.85 -19.04 14.09
N LYS A 228 -2.01 -19.02 14.74
CA LYS A 228 -3.17 -19.77 14.28
C LYS A 228 -3.71 -19.06 13.03
N ASN A 229 -3.78 -19.79 11.91
CA ASN A 229 -4.42 -19.34 10.67
C ASN A 229 -5.91 -19.01 10.88
#